data_AF-A0A6F9B248-F1
#
_entry.id   AF-A0A6F9B248-F1
#
_cell.length_a   1.000
_cell.length_b   1.000
_cell.length_c   1.000
_cell.angle_alpha   90.00
_cell.angle_beta   90.00
_cell.angle_gamma   90.00
#
_symmetry.space_group_name_H-M   'P 1'
#
loop_
_entity.id
_entity.type
_entity.pdbx_description
1 polymer ?
#
loop_
_entity_poly.entity_id
_entity_poly.type
_entity_poly.pdbx_seq_one_letter_code
_entity_poly.pdbx_strand_id
1 'polypeptide(L)'
;RLLQAAKKDNQTGHFIWVGSDSWGSKISPILNQEEMAEGAVTILPKRQSIRGFDRYFISRTLDNNRRNIWFAEFWENNFQCKLSRHALKKGSSIKKC
;
A
#
# COMPACT_ATOMS: atom_id res chain seq x y z
N ARG A 1 2.35 13.93 -7.94
CA ARG A 1 2.88 14.77 -9.04
C ARG A 1 2.25 16.16 -9.04
N LEU A 2 0.91 16.30 -8.95
CA LEU A 2 0.26 17.62 -8.91
C LEU A 2 0.52 18.39 -7.59
N LEU A 3 0.30 17.76 -6.43
CA LEU A 3 0.63 18.37 -5.12
C LEU A 3 2.11 18.78 -5.03
N GLN A 4 3.00 17.92 -5.52
CA GLN A 4 4.43 18.20 -5.58
C GLN A 4 4.75 19.40 -6.49
N ALA A 5 4.04 19.59 -7.60
CA ALA A 5 4.21 20.75 -8.46
C ALA A 5 3.75 22.04 -7.75
N ALA A 6 2.55 22.01 -7.16
CA ALA A 6 2.05 23.13 -6.35
C ALA A 6 3.01 23.48 -5.19
N LYS A 7 3.65 22.47 -4.58
CA LYS A 7 4.65 22.66 -3.52
C LYS A 7 5.90 23.37 -4.02
N LYS A 8 6.38 22.95 -5.20
CA LYS A 8 7.55 23.57 -5.85
C LYS A 8 7.28 25.04 -6.22
N ASP A 9 6.05 25.37 -6.55
CA ASP A 9 5.62 26.73 -6.91
C ASP A 9 5.10 27.54 -5.71
N ASN A 10 5.30 27.03 -4.48
CA ASN A 10 4.88 27.65 -3.22
C ASN A 10 3.38 28.03 -3.15
N GLN A 11 2.53 27.20 -3.76
CA GLN A 11 1.06 27.37 -3.83
C GLN A 11 0.33 26.64 -2.70
N THR A 12 0.94 26.54 -1.52
CA THR A 12 0.32 25.89 -0.35
C THR A 12 -0.95 26.64 0.05
N GLY A 13 -2.06 25.93 0.22
CA GLY A 13 -3.35 26.52 0.57
C GLY A 13 -4.04 27.32 -0.54
N HIS A 14 -3.43 27.44 -1.73
CA HIS A 14 -4.02 28.21 -2.84
C HIS A 14 -5.19 27.47 -3.51
N PHE A 15 -5.12 26.13 -3.58
CA PHE A 15 -6.12 25.30 -4.21
C PHE A 15 -6.95 24.53 -3.18
N ILE A 16 -8.24 24.37 -3.47
CA ILE A 16 -9.07 23.36 -2.81
C ILE A 16 -9.05 22.11 -3.67
N TRP A 17 -8.64 20.99 -3.08
CA TRP A 17 -8.57 19.72 -3.78
C TRP A 17 -9.84 18.91 -3.56
N VAL A 18 -10.50 18.56 -4.66
CA VAL A 18 -11.62 17.61 -4.67
C VAL A 18 -11.18 16.38 -5.45
N GLY A 19 -11.05 15.23 -4.79
CA GLY A 19 -10.61 14.01 -5.44
C GLY A 19 -11.57 12.83 -5.32
N SER A 20 -11.35 11.85 -6.18
CA SER A 20 -12.11 10.62 -6.21
C SER A 20 -11.73 9.67 -5.06
N ASP A 21 -12.40 8.54 -5.01
CA ASP A 21 -12.21 7.47 -4.03
C ASP A 21 -10.77 6.95 -3.98
N SER A 22 -10.10 6.94 -5.13
CA SER A 22 -8.72 6.51 -5.28
C SER A 22 -7.74 7.39 -4.53
N TRP A 23 -8.08 8.67 -4.33
CA TRP A 23 -7.27 9.58 -3.52
C TRP A 23 -7.55 9.40 -2.04
N GLY A 24 -8.84 9.35 -1.66
CA GLY A 24 -9.27 9.24 -0.26
C GLY A 24 -9.00 7.88 0.41
N SER A 25 -8.80 6.82 -0.37
CA SER A 25 -8.57 5.47 0.16
C SER A 25 -7.11 5.02 0.21
N LYS A 26 -6.15 5.90 -0.10
CA LYS A 26 -4.71 5.58 -0.17
C LYS A 26 -3.89 6.68 0.48
N ILE A 27 -2.89 6.31 1.28
CA ILE A 27 -1.94 7.26 1.85
C ILE A 27 -0.88 7.72 0.83
N SER A 28 -0.54 6.85 -0.12
CA SER A 28 0.56 7.06 -1.07
C SER A 28 0.50 8.36 -1.88
N PRO A 29 -0.67 8.91 -2.26
CA PRO A 29 -0.71 10.16 -3.03
C PRO A 29 -0.32 11.40 -2.22
N ILE A 30 -0.42 11.37 -0.89
CA ILE A 30 -0.16 12.53 -0.01
C ILE A 30 1.07 12.36 0.88
N LEU A 31 1.63 11.15 0.95
CA LEU A 31 2.80 10.85 1.79
C LEU A 31 3.96 11.83 1.51
N ASN A 32 4.50 12.45 2.58
CA ASN A 32 5.56 13.46 2.57
C ASN A 32 5.18 14.83 1.94
N GLN A 33 3.89 15.09 1.73
CA GLN A 33 3.35 16.34 1.20
C GLN A 33 1.96 16.63 1.76
N GLU A 34 1.74 16.26 3.02
CA GLU A 34 0.46 16.31 3.71
C GLU A 34 -0.09 17.73 3.81
N GLU A 35 0.78 18.72 4.06
CA GLU A 35 0.46 20.15 4.11
C GLU A 35 -0.19 20.67 2.80
N MET A 36 0.13 20.05 1.67
CA MET A 36 -0.46 20.45 0.38
C MET A 36 -1.88 19.93 0.21
N ALA A 37 -2.26 18.89 0.94
CA ALA A 37 -3.56 18.24 0.86
C ALA A 37 -4.49 18.63 2.01
N GLU A 38 -4.07 19.55 2.89
CA GLU A 38 -4.90 20.04 3.99
C GLU A 38 -6.20 20.67 3.44
N GLY A 39 -7.34 20.34 4.06
CA GLY A 39 -8.66 20.80 3.62
C GLY A 39 -9.22 20.08 2.38
N ALA A 40 -8.52 19.09 1.84
CA ALA A 40 -9.02 18.31 0.72
C ALA A 40 -10.30 17.52 1.04
N VAL A 41 -11.19 17.44 0.05
CA VAL A 41 -12.41 16.64 0.12
C VAL A 41 -12.31 15.46 -0.83
N THR A 42 -12.66 14.25 -0.36
CA THR A 42 -12.67 13.06 -1.20
C THR A 42 -14.00 12.32 -1.11
N ILE A 43 -14.39 11.68 -2.21
CA ILE A 43 -15.61 10.89 -2.28
C ILE A 43 -15.25 9.42 -2.16
N LEU A 44 -15.66 8.76 -1.08
CA LEU A 44 -15.43 7.33 -0.86
C LEU A 44 -16.77 6.57 -0.88
N PRO A 45 -16.98 5.63 -1.82
CA PRO A 45 -18.13 4.74 -1.76
C PRO A 45 -18.14 3.95 -0.44
N LYS A 46 -19.33 3.69 0.10
CA LYS A 46 -19.48 2.88 1.31
C LYS A 46 -18.89 1.48 1.07
N ARG A 47 -17.93 1.08 1.90
CA ARG A 47 -17.32 -0.26 1.87
C ARG A 47 -17.73 -1.04 3.10
N GLN A 48 -17.85 -2.35 2.97
CA GLN A 48 -18.14 -3.27 4.07
C GLN A 48 -17.11 -4.40 4.06
N SER A 49 -16.58 -4.75 5.23
CA SER A 49 -15.75 -5.95 5.38
C SER A 49 -16.63 -7.20 5.25
N ILE A 50 -16.13 -8.16 4.48
CA ILE A 50 -16.76 -9.46 4.30
C ILE A 50 -16.02 -10.44 5.21
N ARG A 51 -16.55 -10.66 6.42
CA ARG A 51 -15.91 -11.49 7.46
C ARG A 51 -15.46 -12.88 6.98
N GLY A 52 -16.24 -13.49 6.07
CA GLY A 52 -15.88 -14.79 5.47
C GLY A 52 -14.63 -14.72 4.61
N PHE A 53 -14.49 -13.63 3.84
CA PHE A 53 -13.28 -13.38 3.04
C PHE A 53 -12.08 -13.11 3.94
N ASP A 54 -12.24 -12.31 5.00
CA ASP A 54 -11.17 -12.02 5.95
C ASP A 54 -10.64 -13.31 6.58
N ARG A 55 -11.55 -14.19 7.05
CA ARG A 55 -11.17 -15.51 7.59
C ARG A 55 -10.44 -16.36 6.57
N TYR A 56 -10.95 -16.43 5.33
CA TYR A 56 -10.33 -17.20 4.26
C TYR A 56 -8.92 -16.69 3.91
N PHE A 57 -8.78 -15.37 3.74
CA PHE A 57 -7.56 -14.73 3.28
C PHE A 57 -6.46 -14.80 4.35
N ILE A 58 -6.80 -14.51 5.61
CA ILE A 58 -5.85 -14.55 6.74
C ILE A 58 -5.39 -15.98 7.04
N SER A 59 -6.21 -17.00 6.75
CA SER A 59 -5.81 -18.40 6.96
C SER A 59 -4.88 -18.95 5.87
N ARG A 60 -4.55 -18.17 4.82
CA ARG A 60 -3.68 -18.63 3.74
C ARG A 60 -2.22 -18.64 4.20
N THR A 61 -1.54 -19.74 3.94
CA THR A 61 -0.10 -19.93 4.15
C THR A 61 0.56 -20.40 2.86
N LEU A 62 1.88 -20.31 2.79
CA LEU A 62 2.65 -20.80 1.64
C LEU A 62 2.43 -22.31 1.41
N ASP A 63 2.19 -23.07 2.47
CA ASP A 63 1.94 -24.52 2.38
C ASP A 63 0.56 -24.84 1.81
N ASN A 64 -0.45 -24.04 2.16
CA ASN A 64 -1.86 -24.34 1.88
C ASN A 64 -2.45 -23.56 0.70
N ASN A 65 -1.66 -22.71 0.01
CA ASN A 65 -2.11 -21.88 -1.09
C ASN A 65 -1.27 -22.05 -2.36
N ARG A 66 -1.31 -23.25 -2.95
CA ARG A 66 -0.59 -23.57 -4.19
C ARG A 66 -1.27 -23.08 -5.47
N ARG A 67 -2.54 -22.67 -5.39
CA ARG A 67 -3.33 -22.24 -6.56
C ARG A 67 -2.90 -20.86 -7.07
N ASN A 68 -2.49 -19.96 -6.18
CA ASN A 68 -2.09 -18.61 -6.56
C ASN A 68 -0.59 -18.54 -6.77
N ILE A 69 -0.17 -18.46 -8.03
CA ILE A 69 1.24 -18.42 -8.43
C ILE A 69 2.00 -17.17 -7.95
N TRP A 70 1.29 -16.09 -7.63
CA TRP A 70 1.89 -14.86 -7.09
C TRP A 70 1.96 -14.84 -5.56
N PHE A 71 1.43 -15.87 -4.87
CA PHE A 71 1.35 -15.85 -3.42
C PHE A 71 2.74 -15.87 -2.75
N ALA A 72 3.70 -16.57 -3.35
CA ALA A 72 5.08 -16.58 -2.87
C ALA A 72 5.72 -15.19 -2.94
N GLU A 73 5.57 -14.50 -4.08
CA GLU A 73 6.09 -13.14 -4.27
C GLU A 73 5.41 -12.14 -3.33
N PHE A 74 4.08 -12.21 -3.22
CA PHE A 74 3.31 -11.41 -2.27
C PHE A 74 3.81 -11.60 -0.84
N TRP A 75 4.06 -12.85 -0.41
CA TRP A 75 4.52 -13.16 0.94
C TRP A 75 5.90 -12.56 1.22
N GLU A 76 6.86 -12.71 0.31
CA GLU A 76 8.19 -12.12 0.45
C GLU A 76 8.13 -10.59 0.57
N ASN A 77 7.30 -9.93 -0.25
CA ASN A 77 7.14 -8.48 -0.25
C ASN A 77 6.46 -8.00 1.06
N ASN A 78 5.32 -8.60 1.41
CA ASN A 78 4.50 -8.18 2.54
C ASN A 78 5.21 -8.40 3.89
N PHE A 79 5.95 -9.49 4.05
CA PHE A 79 6.66 -9.83 5.29
C PHE A 79 8.15 -9.47 5.29
N GLN A 80 8.64 -8.88 4.19
CA GLN A 80 10.02 -8.46 4.00
C GLN A 80 11.00 -9.60 4.31
N CYS A 81 10.75 -10.76 3.72
CA CYS A 81 11.52 -11.99 3.92
C CYS A 81 11.83 -12.68 2.57
N LYS A 82 12.70 -13.70 2.59
CA LYS A 82 13.00 -14.51 1.40
C LYS A 82 12.79 -16.01 1.64
N LEU A 83 12.17 -16.68 0.67
CA LEU A 83 11.87 -18.12 0.67
C LEU A 83 13.09 -18.94 0.25
N SER A 84 13.82 -18.48 -0.76
CA SER A 84 15.00 -19.17 -1.29
C SER A 84 16.26 -18.86 -0.47
N ARG A 85 16.97 -19.91 -0.03
CA ARG A 85 18.30 -19.78 0.59
C ARG A 85 19.34 -19.17 -0.34
N HIS A 86 19.18 -19.35 -1.66
CA HIS A 86 20.10 -18.76 -2.65
C HIS A 86 19.91 -17.24 -2.77
N ALA A 87 18.73 -16.72 -2.42
CA ALA A 87 18.47 -15.29 -2.34
C ALA A 87 19.01 -14.65 -1.06
N LEU A 88 19.28 -15.46 -0.02
CA LEU A 88 19.90 -15.04 1.23
C LEU A 88 21.43 -14.99 1.05
N LYS A 89 21.95 -13.85 0.57
CA LYS A 89 23.41 -13.62 0.55
C LYS A 89 23.95 -13.69 1.98
N LYS A 90 25.06 -14.42 2.18
CA LYS A 90 25.73 -14.57 3.47
C LYS A 90 26.16 -13.17 3.97
N GLY A 91 25.56 -12.69 5.06
CA GLY A 91 25.75 -11.33 5.60
C GLY A 91 24.60 -10.35 5.35
N SER A 92 23.53 -10.75 4.65
CA SER A 92 22.31 -9.95 4.51
C SER A 92 21.45 -10.01 5.78
N SER A 93 20.91 -8.88 6.24
CA SER A 93 19.96 -8.78 7.36
C SER A 93 18.55 -9.30 7.03
N ILE A 94 18.34 -9.79 5.81
CA ILE A 94 17.06 -10.33 5.35
C ILE A 94 16.78 -11.65 6.06
N LYS A 95 15.61 -11.76 6.70
CA LYS A 95 15.15 -12.97 7.37
C LYS A 95 14.57 -13.97 6.38
N LYS A 96 14.67 -15.25 6.72
CA LYS A 96 13.98 -16.31 6.00
C LYS A 96 12.48 -16.21 6.27
N CYS A 97 11.66 -16.47 5.24
CA CYS A 97 10.27 -16.88 5.45
C CYS A 97 10.26 -18.37 5.89
#